data_AF-X1D7C2-F1
#
_entry.id   AF-X1D7C2-F1
#
_cell.length_a   1.000
_cell.length_b   1.000
_cell.length_c   1.000
_cell.angle_alpha   90.00
_cell.angle_beta   90.00
_cell.angle_gamma   90.00
#
_symmetry.space_group_name_H-M   'P 1'
#
loop_
_entity.id
_entity.type
_entity.pdbx_description
1 polymer ?
#
loop_
_entity_poly.entity_id
_entity_poly.type
_entity_poly.pdbx_seq_one_letter_code
_entity_poly.pdbx_strand_id
1 'polypeptide(L)'
;TVWPKHPKIYEINTWPWLTNLSDKFGHGFKLNDIPLDIIYQEMSFFDVVWLMGVWERSPIGREIAMNHEGLQEEYRKAIRYFNTQDVVGSPYSIYYYHISSQLGGSDALKSFREDLKKTGYIIDIRLRTKPCFN
;
A
#
# COMPACT_ATOMS: atom_id res chain seq x y z
N THR A 1 6.69 8.93 -19.76
CA THR A 1 6.90 7.53 -20.17
C THR A 1 5.76 7.14 -21.09
N VAL A 2 6.01 6.47 -22.21
CA VAL A 2 4.95 6.04 -23.13
C VAL A 2 4.39 4.71 -22.63
N TRP A 3 3.08 4.62 -22.46
CA TRP A 3 2.40 3.39 -22.03
C TRP A 3 2.13 2.50 -23.26
N PRO A 4 2.21 1.16 -23.12
CA PRO A 4 1.79 0.26 -24.19
C PRO A 4 0.29 0.44 -24.49
N LYS A 5 -0.16 0.00 -25.66
CA LYS A 5 -1.56 0.12 -26.10
C LYS A 5 -2.55 -0.57 -25.13
N HIS A 6 -2.10 -1.64 -24.47
CA HIS A 6 -2.88 -2.41 -23.49
C HIS A 6 -2.03 -2.64 -22.22
N PRO A 7 -1.96 -1.66 -21.32
CA PRO A 7 -1.13 -1.75 -20.11
C PRO A 7 -1.73 -2.72 -19.09
N LYS A 8 -0.88 -3.54 -18.50
CA LYS A 8 -1.21 -4.39 -17.36
C LYS A 8 -0.88 -3.64 -16.07
N ILE A 9 -1.91 -3.35 -15.29
CA ILE A 9 -1.79 -2.60 -14.03
C ILE A 9 -1.94 -3.58 -12.87
N TYR A 10 -0.97 -3.57 -11.95
CA TYR A 10 -1.06 -4.27 -10.68
C TYR A 10 -1.52 -3.32 -9.59
N GLU A 11 -2.79 -3.41 -9.22
CA GLU A 11 -3.31 -2.68 -8.07
C GLU A 11 -3.05 -3.46 -6.78
N ILE A 12 -2.40 -2.81 -5.81
CA ILE A 12 -2.04 -3.44 -4.54
C ILE A 12 -2.46 -2.58 -3.36
N ASN A 13 -3.17 -3.20 -2.42
CA ASN A 13 -3.43 -2.57 -1.13
C ASN A 13 -2.14 -2.63 -0.31
N THR A 14 -1.43 -1.49 -0.25
CA THR A 14 -0.04 -1.45 0.23
C THR A 14 0.08 -1.88 1.68
N TRP A 15 -0.93 -1.60 2.50
CA TRP A 15 -0.90 -1.96 3.92
C TRP A 15 -1.00 -3.48 4.15
N PRO A 16 -2.08 -4.17 3.73
CA PRO A 16 -2.15 -5.62 3.83
C PRO A 16 -0.96 -6.35 3.20
N TRP A 17 -0.43 -5.82 2.09
CA TRP A 17 0.75 -6.40 1.45
C TRP A 17 1.98 -6.37 2.35
N LEU A 18 2.34 -5.20 2.90
CA LEU A 18 3.47 -5.10 3.82
C LEU A 18 3.25 -5.87 5.12
N THR A 19 2.01 -5.92 5.63
CA THR A 19 1.66 -6.75 6.79
C THR A 19 1.89 -8.23 6.49
N ASN A 20 1.42 -8.73 5.34
CA ASN A 20 1.63 -10.11 4.93
C ASN A 20 3.12 -10.46 4.79
N LEU A 21 3.91 -9.59 4.16
CA LEU A 21 5.37 -9.75 4.11
C LEU A 21 5.96 -9.78 5.52
N SER A 22 5.49 -8.90 6.41
CA SER A 22 5.98 -8.85 7.79
C SER A 22 5.70 -10.13 8.56
N ASP A 23 4.50 -10.68 8.40
CA ASP A 23 4.10 -11.94 9.02
C ASP A 23 4.90 -13.13 8.46
N LYS A 24 5.11 -13.15 7.14
CA LYS A 24 5.83 -14.23 6.44
C LYS A 24 7.31 -14.29 6.81
N PHE A 25 7.96 -13.14 6.97
CA PHE A 25 9.41 -13.03 7.20
C PHE A 25 9.77 -12.66 8.66
N GLY A 26 8.78 -12.47 9.54
CA GLY A 26 8.95 -12.28 10.98
C GLY A 26 9.51 -10.93 11.41
N HIS A 27 9.46 -9.90 10.56
CA HIS A 27 9.90 -8.54 10.89
C HIS A 27 9.10 -7.49 10.11
N GLY A 28 9.00 -6.28 10.63
CA GLY A 28 8.22 -5.22 9.97
C GLY A 28 8.84 -4.73 8.67
N PHE A 29 8.05 -4.69 7.59
CA PHE A 29 8.45 -4.10 6.31
C PHE A 29 7.97 -2.67 6.12
N LYS A 30 8.84 -1.82 5.57
CA LYS A 30 8.51 -0.58 4.86
C LYS A 30 8.77 -0.74 3.36
N LEU A 31 8.38 0.25 2.57
CA LEU A 31 8.53 0.19 1.11
C LEU A 31 10.00 0.05 0.66
N ASN A 32 10.95 0.59 1.41
CA ASN A 32 12.39 0.50 1.13
C ASN A 32 13.05 -0.79 1.65
N ASP A 33 12.33 -1.59 2.43
CA ASP A 33 12.90 -2.81 3.02
C ASP A 33 12.61 -4.05 2.16
N ILE A 34 11.82 -3.90 1.08
CA ILE A 34 11.34 -5.01 0.27
C ILE A 34 12.47 -5.53 -0.64
N PRO A 35 12.88 -6.80 -0.50
CA PRO A 35 13.88 -7.40 -1.36
C PRO A 35 13.51 -7.34 -2.84
N LEU A 36 14.52 -7.07 -3.69
CA LEU A 36 14.35 -6.98 -5.13
C LEU A 36 13.79 -8.25 -5.77
N ASP A 37 14.10 -9.43 -5.23
CA ASP A 37 13.58 -10.72 -5.69
C ASP A 37 12.07 -10.83 -5.48
N ILE A 38 11.54 -10.34 -4.36
CA ILE A 38 10.08 -10.28 -4.12
C ILE A 38 9.42 -9.33 -5.10
N ILE A 39 10.00 -8.13 -5.29
CA ILE A 39 9.50 -7.15 -6.26
C ILE A 39 9.48 -7.77 -7.66
N TYR A 40 10.55 -8.45 -8.06
CA TYR A 40 10.65 -9.13 -9.35
C TYR A 40 9.60 -10.24 -9.49
N GLN A 41 9.46 -11.11 -8.49
CA GLN A 41 8.54 -12.23 -8.52
C GLN A 41 7.09 -11.78 -8.64
N GLU A 42 6.68 -10.74 -7.90
CA GLU A 42 5.28 -10.30 -7.86
C GLU A 42 4.93 -9.34 -9.00
N MET A 43 5.88 -8.53 -9.49
CA MET A 43 5.57 -7.38 -10.34
C MET A 43 6.08 -7.49 -11.78
N SER A 44 6.95 -8.44 -12.11
CA SER A 44 7.55 -8.57 -13.47
C SER A 44 6.56 -8.80 -14.62
N PHE A 45 5.33 -9.23 -14.33
CA PHE A 45 4.30 -9.48 -15.33
C PHE A 45 3.47 -8.25 -15.71
N PHE A 46 3.67 -7.13 -15.01
CA PHE A 46 2.89 -5.91 -15.15
C PHE A 46 3.73 -4.78 -15.73
N ASP A 47 3.06 -3.75 -16.24
CA ASP A 47 3.72 -2.55 -16.74
C ASP A 47 3.70 -1.44 -15.68
N VAL A 48 2.65 -1.41 -14.85
CA VAL A 48 2.41 -0.31 -13.90
C VAL A 48 1.99 -0.89 -12.56
N VAL A 49 2.52 -0.32 -11.48
CA VAL A 49 2.09 -0.64 -10.11
C VAL A 49 1.24 0.50 -9.57
N TRP A 50 0.06 0.20 -9.07
CA TRP A 50 -0.77 1.15 -8.34
C TRP A 50 -0.77 0.81 -6.86
N LEU A 51 -0.06 1.64 -6.08
CA LEU A 51 -0.04 1.52 -4.61
C LEU A 51 -1.26 2.23 -4.01
N MET A 52 -2.23 1.44 -3.54
CA MET A 52 -3.42 1.94 -2.86
C MET A 52 -3.19 2.10 -1.36
N GLY A 53 -3.66 3.22 -0.79
CA GLY A 53 -3.62 3.46 0.65
C GLY A 53 -2.27 3.94 1.18
N VAL A 54 -1.47 4.61 0.33
CA VAL A 54 -0.14 5.13 0.73
C VAL A 54 -0.18 6.41 1.55
N TRP A 55 -1.28 7.16 1.45
CA TRP A 55 -1.44 8.46 2.09
C TRP A 55 -1.72 8.29 3.59
N GLU A 56 -1.37 9.31 4.38
CA GLU A 56 -1.68 9.36 5.80
C GLU A 56 -3.20 9.30 6.01
N ARG A 57 -3.64 8.33 6.82
CA ARG A 57 -5.05 8.06 7.07
C ARG A 57 -5.58 8.86 8.25
N SER A 58 -6.87 9.18 8.22
CA SER A 58 -7.58 9.88 9.29
C SER A 58 -7.64 9.05 10.57
N PRO A 59 -7.12 9.57 11.70
CA PRO A 59 -7.30 8.95 13.01
C PRO A 59 -8.78 8.78 13.38
N ILE A 60 -9.61 9.78 13.08
CA ILE A 60 -11.07 9.72 13.29
C ILE A 60 -11.69 8.64 12.39
N GLY A 61 -11.25 8.57 11.13
CA GLY A 61 -11.71 7.52 10.21
C GLY A 61 -11.38 6.11 10.71
N ARG A 62 -10.22 5.93 11.34
CA ARG A 62 -9.85 4.68 12.02
C ARG A 62 -10.75 4.41 13.24
N GLU A 63 -10.97 5.41 14.08
CA GLU A 63 -11.82 5.29 15.27
C GLU A 63 -13.26 4.89 14.92
N ILE A 64 -13.84 5.52 13.89
CA ILE A 64 -15.15 5.14 13.37
C ILE A 64 -15.15 3.67 12.92
N ALA A 65 -14.13 3.23 12.17
CA ALA A 65 -14.03 1.85 11.71
C ALA A 65 -13.86 0.84 12.87
N MET A 66 -13.16 1.22 13.93
CA MET A 66 -12.98 0.41 15.14
C MET A 66 -14.29 0.21 15.90
N ASN A 67 -15.15 1.24 15.95
CA ASN A 67 -16.40 1.21 16.71
C ASN A 67 -17.61 0.76 15.88
N HIS A 68 -17.47 0.61 14.56
CA HIS A 68 -18.57 0.22 13.69
C HIS A 68 -18.80 -1.31 13.72
N GLU A 69 -19.87 -1.74 14.40
CA GLU A 69 -20.19 -3.16 14.61
C GLU A 69 -20.19 -4.00 13.33
N GLY A 70 -20.80 -3.49 12.24
CA GLY A 70 -20.81 -4.20 10.96
C GLY A 70 -19.42 -4.42 10.35
N LEU A 71 -18.48 -3.48 10.53
CA LEU A 71 -17.11 -3.65 10.05
C LEU A 71 -16.35 -4.65 10.93
N GLN A 72 -16.54 -4.59 12.25
CA GLN A 72 -15.95 -5.54 13.19
C GLN A 72 -16.37 -6.98 12.89
N GLU A 73 -17.63 -7.19 12.50
CA GLU A 73 -18.13 -8.51 12.10
C GLU A 73 -17.46 -9.03 10.83
N GLU A 74 -17.34 -8.19 9.81
CA GLU A 74 -16.64 -8.57 8.57
C GLU A 74 -15.13 -8.81 8.80
N TYR A 75 -14.49 -8.04 9.69
CA TYR A 75 -13.07 -8.27 10.03
C TYR A 75 -12.85 -9.61 10.72
N ARG A 76 -13.72 -10.00 11.66
CA ARG A 76 -13.63 -11.31 12.32
C ARG A 76 -13.82 -12.48 11.35
N LYS A 77 -14.60 -12.30 10.29
CA LYS A 77 -14.75 -13.31 9.22
C LYS A 77 -13.52 -13.37 8.32
N ALA A 78 -12.93 -12.22 8.00
CA ALA A 78 -11.81 -12.13 7.06
C ALA A 78 -10.44 -12.46 7.68
N ILE A 79 -10.26 -12.21 8.98
CA ILE A 79 -8.95 -12.31 9.66
C ILE A 79 -9.03 -13.33 10.79
N ARG A 80 -8.25 -14.42 10.68
CA ARG A 80 -8.27 -15.55 11.61
C ARG A 80 -7.92 -15.17 13.06
N TYR A 81 -7.01 -14.23 13.25
CA TYR A 81 -6.55 -13.75 14.57
C TYR A 81 -6.72 -12.24 14.68
N PHE A 82 -7.95 -11.77 14.45
CA PHE A 82 -8.27 -10.35 14.41
C PHE A 82 -7.96 -9.63 15.74
N ASN A 83 -7.27 -8.50 15.64
CA ASN A 83 -7.05 -7.56 16.73
C ASN A 83 -7.39 -6.12 16.28
N THR A 84 -7.65 -5.22 17.24
CA THR A 84 -8.00 -3.82 16.92
C THR A 84 -6.89 -3.03 16.26
N GLN A 85 -5.62 -3.46 16.36
CA GLN A 85 -4.50 -2.83 15.64
C GLN A 85 -4.51 -3.16 14.14
N ASP A 86 -5.18 -4.24 13.73
CA ASP A 86 -5.39 -4.56 12.30
C ASP A 86 -6.32 -3.55 11.62
N VAL A 87 -7.13 -2.83 12.41
CA VAL A 87 -8.00 -1.77 11.91
C VAL A 87 -7.19 -0.50 11.71
N VAL A 88 -6.77 -0.25 10.48
CA VAL A 88 -6.03 0.96 10.08
C VAL A 88 -6.90 2.02 9.40
N GLY A 89 -8.20 1.76 9.28
CA GLY A 89 -9.14 2.62 8.60
C GLY A 89 -9.11 2.48 7.07
N SER A 90 -10.07 3.13 6.40
CA SER A 90 -10.20 3.06 4.94
C SER A 90 -8.98 3.67 4.23
N PRO A 91 -8.45 3.04 3.16
CA PRO A 91 -7.41 3.65 2.31
C PRO A 91 -7.87 4.93 1.62
N TYR A 92 -9.17 5.23 1.63
CA TYR A 92 -9.76 6.45 1.07
C TYR A 92 -10.01 7.54 2.11
N SER A 93 -9.94 7.23 3.41
CA SER A 93 -10.07 8.20 4.50
C SER A 93 -8.73 8.91 4.74
N ILE A 94 -8.36 9.76 3.79
CA ILE A 94 -7.09 10.48 3.78
C ILE A 94 -7.17 11.68 4.73
N TYR A 95 -6.18 11.83 5.60
CA TYR A 95 -6.00 13.01 6.44
C TYR A 95 -5.09 14.04 5.77
N TYR A 96 -3.87 13.60 5.44
CA TYR A 96 -2.91 14.37 4.69
C TYR A 96 -2.39 13.57 3.51
N TYR A 97 -2.11 14.27 2.42
CA TYR A 97 -1.45 13.68 1.26
C TYR A 97 0.08 13.62 1.45
N HIS A 98 0.52 13.18 2.62
CA HIS A 98 1.89 12.74 2.87
C HIS A 98 1.90 11.22 2.84
N ILE A 99 3.01 10.63 2.38
CA ILE A 99 3.16 9.18 2.45
C ILE A 99 3.20 8.81 3.93
N SER A 100 2.38 7.85 4.34
CA SER A 100 2.29 7.42 5.72
C SER A 100 3.68 7.02 6.25
N SER A 101 4.04 7.53 7.42
CA SER A 101 5.28 7.16 8.12
C SER A 101 5.34 5.66 8.41
N GLN A 102 4.18 5.01 8.56
CA GLN A 102 4.08 3.57 8.72
C GLN A 102 4.50 2.79 7.47
N LEU A 103 4.59 3.44 6.30
CA LEU A 103 5.13 2.87 5.06
C LEU A 103 6.59 3.31 4.79
N GLY A 104 7.18 4.07 5.72
CA GLY A 104 8.53 4.63 5.63
C GLY A 104 8.57 6.04 5.02
N GLY A 105 7.41 6.65 4.75
CA GLY A 105 7.33 8.02 4.24
C GLY A 105 7.81 8.19 2.80
N SER A 106 8.04 9.44 2.41
CA SER A 106 8.38 9.81 1.03
C SER A 106 9.70 9.19 0.55
N ASP A 107 10.69 9.08 1.44
CA ASP A 107 11.98 8.48 1.11
C ASP A 107 11.86 6.99 0.81
N ALA A 108 11.03 6.28 1.58
CA ALA A 108 10.80 4.86 1.32
C ALA A 108 10.10 4.62 -0.03
N LEU A 109 9.11 5.46 -0.36
CA LEU A 109 8.48 5.42 -1.68
C LEU A 109 9.49 5.74 -2.81
N LYS A 110 10.42 6.67 -2.57
CA LYS A 110 11.46 7.02 -3.54
C LYS A 110 12.40 5.84 -3.77
N SER A 111 12.90 5.21 -2.71
CA SER A 111 13.72 3.99 -2.81
C SER A 111 13.00 2.89 -3.57
N PHE A 112 11.73 2.64 -3.23
CA PHE A 112 10.92 1.64 -3.91
C PHE A 112 10.74 1.93 -5.41
N ARG A 113 10.59 3.21 -5.78
CA ARG A 113 10.58 3.64 -7.20
C ARG A 113 11.91 3.33 -7.90
N GLU A 114 13.03 3.50 -7.22
CA GLU A 114 14.35 3.20 -7.77
C GLU A 114 14.55 1.70 -7.92
N ASP A 115 14.11 0.90 -6.94
CA ASP A 115 14.18 -0.56 -6.98
C ASP A 115 13.31 -1.14 -8.10
N LEU A 116 12.10 -0.61 -8.29
CA LEU A 116 11.25 -0.98 -9.42
C LEU A 116 11.88 -0.66 -10.77
N LYS A 117 12.57 0.49 -10.90
CA LYS A 117 13.29 0.83 -12.13
C LYS A 117 14.44 -0.15 -12.41
N LYS A 118 15.13 -0.66 -11.37
CA LYS A 118 16.19 -1.67 -11.54
C LYS A 118 15.66 -2.98 -12.12
N THR A 119 14.40 -3.31 -11.87
CA THR A 119 13.79 -4.52 -12.46
C THR A 119 13.63 -4.41 -13.98
N GLY A 120 13.41 -3.20 -14.51
CA GLY A 120 13.22 -2.95 -15.95
C GLY A 120 11.81 -3.27 -16.49
N TYR A 121 10.91 -3.85 -15.69
CA TYR A 121 9.55 -4.23 -16.13
C TYR A 121 8.50 -3.16 -15.81
N ILE A 122 8.67 -2.43 -14.71
CA ILE A 122 7.71 -1.41 -14.28
C ILE A 122 8.08 -0.03 -14.84
N ILE A 123 7.17 0.52 -15.65
CA ILE A 123 7.36 1.80 -16.33
C ILE A 123 6.79 3.00 -15.54
N ASP A 124 5.90 2.75 -14.57
CA ASP A 124 5.31 3.79 -13.74
C ASP A 124 4.78 3.25 -12.39
N ILE A 125 4.72 4.12 -11.38
CA ILE A 125 3.97 3.87 -10.15
C ILE A 125 2.89 4.93 -10.01
N ARG A 126 1.64 4.46 -9.91
CA ARG A 126 0.48 5.29 -9.64
C ARG A 126 0.12 5.29 -8.17
N LEU A 127 -0.26 6.47 -7.71
CA LEU A 127 -0.87 6.73 -6.42
C LEU A 127 -2.21 7.43 -6.68
N ARG A 128 -3.14 7.36 -5.73
CA ARG A 128 -4.35 8.19 -5.82
C ARG A 128 -3.96 9.66 -5.89
N THR A 129 -4.52 10.40 -6.84
CA THR A 129 -4.23 11.81 -7.05
C THR A 129 -4.67 12.65 -5.84
N LYS A 130 -3.81 13.60 -5.44
CA LYS A 130 -4.22 14.67 -4.54
C LYS A 130 -5.27 15.52 -5.27
N PRO A 131 -6.44 15.80 -4.68
CA PRO A 131 -7.38 16.75 -5.22
C PRO A 131 -6.67 18.11 -5.27
N CYS A 132 -6.77 18.77 -6.41
CA CYS A 132 -6.29 20.13 -6.59
C CYS A 132 -7.25 21.07 -5.86
N PHE A 133 -7.02 21.30 -4.56
CA PHE A 133 -7.63 22.43 -3.87
C PHE A 133 -6.61 23.57 -3.92
N ASN A 134 -6.99 24.65 -4.62
CA ASN A 134 -6.28 25.92 -4.64
C ASN A 134 -6.34 26.59 -3.27
#